data_AF-A0A958QY85-F1
#
_entry.id   AF-A0A958QY85-F1
#
_cell.length_a   1.000
_cell.length_b   1.000
_cell.length_c   1.000
_cell.angle_alpha   90.00
_cell.angle_beta   90.00
_cell.angle_gamma   90.00
#
_symmetry.space_group_name_H-M   'P 1'
#
loop_
_entity.id
_entity.type
_entity.pdbx_description
1 polymer ?
#
loop_
_entity_poly.entity_id
_entity_poly.type
_entity_poly.pdbx_seq_one_letter_code
_entity_poly.pdbx_strand_id
1 'polypeptide(L)'
;MSSREKRKSVNFGARYLLSGLFWVIILFGFVAEGREPSKKQKSPDLQSSNVHSARCQKRSLARRNCDLNLGKYVLSLTHDRISMSNGVWKNIQDLPFKEEGTQWERVELSQLGNRWFIEFEFLTQAQGEANIQNLVWIVYELHDSNWNKKMERVVQKRRIRLENEASSLEDSKSFLRDAKEKFGFRLNSAGQIEWWSGHQKGVW
;
A
#
# COMPACT_ATOMS: atom_id res chain seq x y z
N MET A 1 -51.75 4.80 14.61
CA MET A 1 -50.81 4.58 15.75
C MET A 1 -49.46 5.16 15.35
N SER A 2 -49.30 6.47 15.47
CA SER A 2 -48.62 7.19 16.57
C SER A 2 -47.09 7.11 16.50
N SER A 3 -46.54 8.09 15.79
CA SER A 3 -45.13 8.51 15.73
C SER A 3 -44.60 8.92 17.11
N ARG A 4 -43.36 8.55 17.46
CA ARG A 4 -42.58 9.20 18.53
C ARG A 4 -41.10 9.28 18.18
N GLU A 5 -40.77 10.41 17.58
CA GLU A 5 -39.45 11.02 17.47
C GLU A 5 -38.96 11.43 18.88
N LYS A 6 -37.72 11.08 19.26
CA LYS A 6 -37.05 11.62 20.45
C LYS A 6 -35.72 12.24 20.03
N ARG A 7 -35.72 13.57 19.92
CA ARG A 7 -34.53 14.41 19.92
C ARG A 7 -33.91 14.42 21.32
N LYS A 8 -32.57 14.38 21.38
CA LYS A 8 -31.81 14.94 22.50
C LYS A 8 -30.71 15.82 21.95
N SER A 9 -30.88 17.12 22.20
CA SER A 9 -29.88 18.16 22.13
C SER A 9 -28.93 18.09 23.33
N VAL A 10 -27.63 18.30 23.11
CA VAL A 10 -26.72 18.78 24.17
C VAL A 10 -25.82 19.85 23.57
N ASN A 11 -25.95 21.07 24.10
CA ASN A 11 -25.06 22.21 23.91
C ASN A 11 -23.86 22.09 24.87
N PHE A 12 -22.66 22.49 24.44
CA PHE A 12 -21.57 23.08 25.23
C PHE A 12 -20.45 23.40 24.21
N GLY A 13 -20.00 24.62 23.92
CA GLY A 13 -19.85 25.80 24.77
C GLY A 13 -18.40 25.91 25.24
N ALA A 14 -17.49 26.48 24.43
CA ALA A 14 -16.25 27.10 24.91
C ALA A 14 -15.59 27.93 23.81
N ARG A 15 -15.69 29.26 23.97
CA ARG A 15 -14.89 30.27 23.28
C ARG A 15 -13.49 30.26 23.88
N TYR A 16 -12.45 30.26 23.04
CA TYR A 16 -11.14 30.77 23.42
C TYR A 16 -10.68 31.78 22.37
N LEU A 17 -10.91 33.05 22.72
CA LEU A 17 -10.14 34.21 22.28
C LEU A 17 -8.80 34.16 23.02
N LEU A 18 -7.69 34.43 22.31
CA LEU A 18 -6.42 35.01 22.79
C LEU A 18 -5.51 35.07 21.54
N SER A 19 -5.56 36.14 20.71
CA SER A 19 -4.82 37.40 20.88
C SER A 19 -3.42 37.21 21.45
N GLY A 20 -2.41 37.22 20.59
CA GLY A 20 -1.01 37.11 20.98
C GLY A 20 -0.07 37.42 19.82
N LEU A 21 -0.11 38.67 19.35
CA LEU A 21 0.92 39.28 18.52
C LEU A 21 2.29 39.14 19.21
N PHE A 22 3.21 38.40 18.61
CA PHE A 22 4.64 38.61 18.82
C PHE A 22 5.33 38.60 17.46
N TRP A 23 5.41 39.80 16.89
CA TRP A 23 6.38 40.15 15.86
C TRP A 23 7.72 40.38 16.56
N VAL A 24 8.67 39.46 16.39
CA VAL A 24 10.08 39.71 16.68
C VAL A 24 10.81 39.61 15.35
N ILE A 25 10.94 40.76 14.70
CA ILE A 25 11.82 40.96 13.55
C ILE A 25 13.24 40.93 14.09
N ILE A 26 13.96 39.83 13.85
CA ILE A 26 15.41 39.80 14.01
C ILE A 26 16.02 40.01 12.62
N LEU A 27 16.47 41.24 12.37
CA LEU A 27 17.39 41.57 11.28
C LEU A 27 18.80 41.14 11.70
N PHE A 28 19.17 39.89 11.42
CA PHE A 28 20.58 39.52 11.34
C PHE A 28 21.07 39.72 9.91
N GLY A 29 21.86 40.78 9.73
CA GLY A 29 22.70 40.94 8.56
C GLY A 29 23.70 39.79 8.50
N PHE A 30 23.54 38.91 7.52
CA PHE A 30 24.56 37.94 7.18
C PHE A 30 25.44 38.51 6.08
N VAL A 31 26.65 38.83 6.49
CA VAL A 31 27.82 39.11 5.67
C VAL A 31 27.99 37.99 4.65
N ALA A 32 28.06 38.37 3.37
CA ALA A 32 28.34 37.47 2.26
C ALA A 32 29.83 37.10 2.29
N GLU A 33 30.16 36.08 3.08
CA GLU A 33 31.50 35.50 3.10
C GLU A 33 31.55 34.33 2.11
N GLY A 34 32.39 34.49 1.09
CA GLY A 34 32.53 33.57 -0.03
C GLY A 34 32.88 32.15 0.45
N ARG A 35 31.92 31.23 0.32
CA ARG A 35 32.16 29.81 0.52
C ARG A 35 32.69 29.20 -0.78
N GLU A 36 33.92 28.70 -0.67
CA GLU A 36 34.54 27.77 -1.61
C GLU A 36 33.60 26.59 -1.94
N PRO A 37 33.71 26.00 -3.15
CA PRO A 37 32.90 24.86 -3.55
C PRO A 37 33.16 23.67 -2.62
N SER A 38 32.26 23.50 -1.66
CA SER A 38 32.19 22.34 -0.76
C SER A 38 32.29 21.07 -1.58
N LYS A 39 33.39 20.35 -1.40
CA LYS A 39 33.58 18.98 -1.90
C LYS A 39 32.29 18.21 -1.64
N LYS A 40 31.71 17.63 -2.70
CA LYS A 40 30.54 16.75 -2.63
C LYS A 40 30.81 15.66 -1.60
N GLN A 41 30.40 15.92 -0.36
CA GLN A 41 30.42 14.95 0.71
C GLN A 41 29.42 13.89 0.28
N LYS A 42 29.93 12.77 -0.24
CA LYS A 42 29.13 11.59 -0.54
C LYS A 42 28.31 11.33 0.72
N SER A 43 27.00 11.57 0.60
CA SER A 43 26.03 11.28 1.65
C SER A 43 26.36 9.89 2.18
N PRO A 44 26.54 9.70 3.50
CA PRO A 44 26.78 8.37 4.04
C PRO A 44 25.68 7.48 3.50
N ASP A 45 26.09 6.47 2.72
CA ASP A 45 25.19 5.54 2.07
C ASP A 45 24.26 5.01 3.15
N LEU A 46 22.99 5.44 3.04
CA LEU A 46 21.91 5.07 3.93
C LEU A 46 21.91 3.56 3.96
N GLN A 47 22.49 2.97 5.00
CA GLN A 47 22.68 1.53 5.12
C GLN A 47 21.31 0.91 4.87
N SER A 48 21.20 0.24 3.72
CA SER A 48 19.99 -0.40 3.23
C SER A 48 19.44 -1.21 4.39
N SER A 49 18.41 -0.69 5.05
CA SER A 49 17.72 -1.40 6.12
C SER A 49 17.43 -2.78 5.59
N ASN A 50 17.92 -3.83 6.26
CA ASN A 50 17.74 -5.20 5.83
C ASN A 50 16.24 -5.53 5.82
N VAL A 51 15.59 -5.30 4.69
CA VAL A 51 14.19 -5.69 4.49
C VAL A 51 14.21 -7.17 4.18
N HIS A 52 13.79 -7.96 5.16
CA HIS A 52 13.58 -9.39 4.97
C HIS A 52 12.19 -9.58 4.36
N SER A 53 12.11 -10.35 3.28
CA SER A 53 10.86 -10.58 2.55
C SER A 53 10.74 -12.04 2.08
N ALA A 54 9.53 -12.60 2.17
CA ALA A 54 9.15 -13.85 1.53
C ALA A 54 8.08 -13.56 0.46
N ARG A 55 8.31 -14.02 -0.77
CA ARG A 55 7.42 -13.75 -1.92
C ARG A 55 6.88 -15.04 -2.52
N CYS A 56 5.62 -15.02 -2.92
CA CYS A 56 5.00 -16.12 -3.64
C CYS A 56 5.63 -16.37 -5.00
N GLN A 57 5.83 -17.64 -5.34
CA GLN A 57 6.33 -18.03 -6.65
C GLN A 57 5.26 -17.87 -7.73
N LYS A 58 5.67 -17.66 -8.98
CA LYS A 58 4.74 -17.52 -10.13
C LYS A 58 3.74 -18.68 -10.24
N ARG A 59 4.20 -19.92 -10.00
CA ARG A 59 3.35 -21.12 -10.04
C ARG A 59 2.27 -21.11 -8.95
N SER A 60 2.63 -20.66 -7.74
CA SER A 60 1.72 -20.52 -6.60
C SER A 60 0.69 -19.42 -6.83
N LEU A 61 1.12 -18.29 -7.40
CA LEU A 61 0.23 -17.17 -7.77
C LEU A 61 -0.81 -17.61 -8.82
N ALA A 62 -0.39 -18.33 -9.87
CA ALA A 62 -1.29 -18.84 -10.89
C ALA A 62 -2.35 -19.82 -10.35
N ARG A 63 -1.99 -20.60 -9.32
CA ARG A 63 -2.91 -21.52 -8.63
C ARG A 63 -3.72 -20.88 -7.51
N ARG A 64 -3.44 -19.61 -7.18
CA ARG A 64 -3.98 -18.91 -5.99
C ARG A 64 -3.81 -19.76 -4.73
N ASN A 65 -2.64 -20.37 -4.60
CA ASN A 65 -2.27 -21.19 -3.45
C ASN A 65 -0.79 -20.97 -3.15
N CYS A 66 -0.49 -20.28 -2.06
CA CYS A 66 0.86 -19.86 -1.69
C CYS A 66 1.09 -19.96 -0.19
N ASP A 67 2.24 -20.53 0.18
CA ASP A 67 2.73 -20.51 1.55
C ASP A 67 3.92 -19.55 1.66
N LEU A 68 3.85 -18.65 2.64
CA LEU A 68 4.91 -17.70 2.97
C LEU A 68 5.42 -17.98 4.37
N ASN A 69 6.74 -18.13 4.51
CA ASN A 69 7.39 -18.33 5.81
C ASN A 69 8.44 -17.24 6.01
N LEU A 70 8.25 -16.40 7.03
CA LEU A 70 9.20 -15.36 7.39
C LEU A 70 9.18 -15.12 8.91
N GLY A 71 10.32 -15.37 9.55
CA GLY A 71 10.49 -15.20 10.99
C GLY A 71 9.44 -15.99 11.80
N LYS A 72 8.62 -15.28 12.58
CA LYS A 72 7.60 -15.90 13.45
C LYS A 72 6.27 -16.21 12.75
N TYR A 73 6.09 -15.76 11.51
CA TYR A 73 4.84 -15.92 10.78
C TYR A 73 4.97 -16.95 9.67
N VAL A 74 4.04 -17.90 9.68
CA VAL A 74 3.76 -18.79 8.56
C VAL A 74 2.37 -18.48 8.05
N LEU A 75 2.26 -18.03 6.81
CA LEU A 75 1.00 -17.71 6.14
C LEU A 75 0.72 -18.76 5.07
N SER A 76 -0.50 -19.29 5.05
CA SER A 76 -1.02 -20.10 3.96
C SER A 76 -2.18 -19.36 3.33
N LEU A 77 -2.02 -18.99 2.07
CA LEU A 77 -2.96 -18.22 1.28
C LEU A 77 -3.54 -19.12 0.20
N THR A 78 -4.85 -19.36 0.26
CA THR A 78 -5.58 -20.13 -0.75
C THR A 78 -6.55 -19.21 -1.48
N HIS A 79 -7.27 -19.68 -2.49
CA HIS A 79 -8.17 -18.83 -3.28
C HIS A 79 -9.29 -18.16 -2.47
N ASP A 80 -9.69 -18.75 -1.35
CA ASP A 80 -10.82 -18.32 -0.52
C ASP A 80 -10.40 -17.85 0.88
N ARG A 81 -9.25 -18.33 1.39
CA ARG A 81 -8.90 -18.16 2.79
C ARG A 81 -7.45 -17.76 3.01
N ILE A 82 -7.22 -17.00 4.06
CA ILE A 82 -5.90 -16.76 4.65
C ILE A 82 -5.84 -17.42 6.02
N SER A 83 -4.88 -18.32 6.16
CA SER A 83 -4.55 -18.95 7.43
C SER A 83 -3.16 -18.49 7.87
N MET A 84 -2.99 -18.28 9.16
CA MET A 84 -1.70 -17.90 9.74
C MET A 84 -1.41 -18.79 10.94
N SER A 85 -0.15 -19.15 11.07
CA SER A 85 0.38 -19.84 12.25
C SER A 85 1.43 -18.98 12.94
N ASN A 86 1.24 -18.83 14.24
CA ASN A 86 2.25 -18.37 15.20
C ASN A 86 2.58 -19.50 16.21
N GLY A 87 2.47 -20.75 15.77
CA GLY A 87 2.51 -21.97 16.60
C GLY A 87 1.16 -22.70 16.64
N VAL A 88 0.05 -21.97 16.42
CA VAL A 88 -1.29 -22.54 16.25
C VAL A 88 -1.91 -21.95 14.98
N TRP A 89 -2.45 -22.82 14.12
CA TRP A 89 -3.15 -22.39 12.90
C TRP A 89 -4.46 -21.69 13.23
N LYS A 90 -4.62 -20.46 12.75
CA LYS A 90 -5.85 -19.69 12.85
C LYS A 90 -6.29 -19.25 11.45
N ASN A 91 -7.57 -19.40 11.18
CA ASN A 91 -8.20 -18.75 10.03
C ASN A 91 -8.49 -17.32 10.44
N ILE A 92 -7.96 -16.35 9.70
CA ILE A 92 -8.03 -14.95 10.12
C ILE A 92 -9.06 -14.20 9.32
N GLN A 93 -9.07 -14.40 8.02
CA GLN A 93 -9.88 -13.58 7.14
C GLN A 93 -10.23 -14.31 5.86
N ASP A 94 -11.43 -14.03 5.40
CA ASP A 94 -11.82 -14.20 4.02
C ASP A 94 -11.00 -13.25 3.14
N LEU A 95 -10.45 -13.76 2.04
CA LEU A 95 -9.80 -12.89 1.07
C LEU A 95 -10.81 -11.87 0.53
N PRO A 96 -10.48 -10.57 0.48
CA PRO A 96 -11.42 -9.58 -0.03
C PRO A 96 -11.63 -9.69 -1.57
N PHE A 97 -10.90 -10.58 -2.26
CA PHE A 97 -10.88 -10.69 -3.73
C PHE A 97 -11.22 -12.11 -4.20
N LYS A 98 -12.33 -12.64 -3.66
CA LYS A 98 -12.89 -13.95 -4.05
C LYS A 98 -13.55 -13.95 -5.42
N GLU A 99 -13.71 -12.78 -6.03
CA GLU A 99 -14.42 -12.61 -7.30
C GLU A 99 -13.78 -13.44 -8.41
N GLU A 100 -14.64 -14.06 -9.22
CA GLU A 100 -14.24 -14.80 -10.40
C GLU A 100 -13.49 -13.88 -11.38
N GLY A 101 -12.41 -14.37 -11.97
CA GLY A 101 -11.54 -13.57 -12.84
C GLY A 101 -10.43 -12.78 -12.13
N THR A 102 -10.36 -12.80 -10.79
CA THR A 102 -9.23 -12.20 -10.06
C THR A 102 -7.92 -12.96 -10.31
N GLN A 103 -6.89 -12.28 -10.82
CA GLN A 103 -5.57 -12.84 -11.09
C GLN A 103 -4.53 -12.29 -10.10
N TRP A 104 -3.81 -13.16 -9.40
CA TRP A 104 -2.75 -12.72 -8.47
C TRP A 104 -1.45 -12.42 -9.22
N GLU A 105 -0.92 -11.22 -9.04
CA GLU A 105 0.32 -10.76 -9.68
C GLU A 105 1.51 -10.82 -8.71
N ARG A 106 1.29 -10.47 -7.44
CA ARG A 106 2.30 -10.55 -6.39
C ARG A 106 1.63 -10.70 -5.03
N VAL A 107 2.21 -11.54 -4.19
CA VAL A 107 1.91 -11.60 -2.77
C VAL A 107 3.23 -11.73 -2.03
N GLU A 108 3.44 -10.85 -1.05
CA GLU A 108 4.72 -10.75 -0.36
C GLU A 108 4.53 -10.40 1.11
N LEU A 109 5.19 -11.15 1.98
CA LEU A 109 5.31 -10.88 3.40
C LEU A 109 6.66 -10.21 3.64
N SER A 110 6.66 -9.03 4.24
CA SER A 110 7.87 -8.25 4.53
C SER A 110 7.92 -7.84 6.01
N GLN A 111 9.15 -7.77 6.53
CA GLN A 111 9.43 -7.26 7.87
C GLN A 111 10.18 -5.94 7.74
N LEU A 112 9.63 -4.87 8.33
CA LEU A 112 10.26 -3.55 8.40
C LEU A 112 10.39 -3.14 9.87
N GLY A 113 11.63 -3.19 10.38
CA GLY A 113 11.89 -3.08 11.81
C GLY A 113 11.18 -4.19 12.59
N ASN A 114 10.34 -3.82 13.55
CA ASN A 114 9.55 -4.76 14.35
C ASN A 114 8.13 -5.00 13.82
N ARG A 115 7.78 -4.38 12.69
CA ARG A 115 6.43 -4.40 12.09
C ARG A 115 6.43 -5.33 10.89
N TRP A 116 5.30 -6.01 10.68
CA TRP A 116 5.13 -7.03 9.65
C TRP A 116 4.03 -6.61 8.69
N PHE A 117 4.28 -6.75 7.41
CA PHE A 117 3.36 -6.33 6.36
C PHE A 117 3.17 -7.44 5.36
N ILE A 118 1.95 -7.55 4.83
CA ILE A 118 1.68 -8.35 3.66
C ILE A 118 1.08 -7.48 2.58
N GLU A 119 1.69 -7.59 1.41
CA GLU A 119 1.30 -6.88 0.19
C GLU A 119 0.62 -7.85 -0.75
N PHE A 120 -0.49 -7.40 -1.33
CA PHE A 120 -1.18 -8.07 -2.42
C PHE A 120 -1.19 -7.15 -3.63
N GLU A 121 -0.80 -7.69 -4.78
CA GLU A 121 -1.06 -7.12 -6.10
C GLU A 121 -1.91 -8.14 -6.87
N PHE A 122 -3.11 -7.74 -7.29
CA PHE A 122 -3.98 -8.57 -8.11
C PHE A 122 -4.70 -7.73 -9.15
N LEU A 123 -5.05 -8.38 -10.25
CA LEU A 123 -5.85 -7.80 -11.32
C LEU A 123 -7.30 -8.21 -11.12
N THR A 124 -8.18 -7.22 -11.12
CA THR A 124 -9.63 -7.41 -11.11
C THR A 124 -10.28 -6.60 -12.24
N GLN A 125 -11.49 -6.97 -12.64
CA GLN A 125 -12.27 -6.24 -13.61
C GLN A 125 -12.76 -4.91 -13.00
N ALA A 126 -12.69 -3.83 -13.77
CA ALA A 126 -13.19 -2.54 -13.32
C ALA A 126 -14.72 -2.53 -13.25
N GLN A 127 -15.27 -2.01 -12.16
CA GLN A 127 -16.72 -1.88 -12.01
C GLN A 127 -17.28 -0.94 -13.08
N GLY A 128 -18.27 -1.41 -13.84
CA GLY A 128 -18.92 -0.65 -14.91
C GLY A 128 -18.17 -0.66 -16.25
N GLU A 129 -16.96 -1.22 -16.33
CA GLU A 129 -16.13 -1.21 -17.54
C GLU A 129 -15.64 -2.63 -17.86
N ALA A 130 -16.42 -3.38 -18.65
CA ALA A 130 -16.15 -4.80 -18.92
C ALA A 130 -14.76 -5.06 -19.56
N ASN A 131 -14.22 -4.09 -20.29
CA ASN A 131 -12.97 -4.21 -21.03
C ASN A 131 -11.76 -3.62 -20.28
N ILE A 132 -11.91 -3.24 -19.01
CA ILE A 132 -10.82 -2.63 -18.24
C ILE A 132 -10.51 -3.50 -17.02
N GLN A 133 -9.22 -3.72 -16.79
CA GLN A 133 -8.69 -4.38 -15.60
C GLN A 133 -7.87 -3.40 -14.77
N ASN A 134 -8.10 -3.45 -13.47
CA ASN A 134 -7.39 -2.68 -12.47
C ASN A 134 -6.37 -3.59 -11.78
N LEU A 135 -5.10 -3.17 -11.78
CA LEU A 135 -4.11 -3.71 -10.85
C LEU A 135 -4.30 -3.01 -9.52
N VAL A 136 -4.77 -3.74 -8.53
CA VAL A 136 -5.02 -3.24 -7.18
C VAL A 136 -3.87 -3.66 -6.28
N TRP A 137 -3.33 -2.70 -5.53
CA TRP A 137 -2.30 -2.88 -4.52
C TRP A 137 -2.89 -2.66 -3.14
N ILE A 138 -2.70 -3.65 -2.26
CA ILE A 138 -3.28 -3.65 -0.92
C ILE A 138 -2.23 -4.06 0.09
N VAL A 139 -2.20 -3.34 1.20
CA VAL A 139 -1.23 -3.56 2.28
C VAL A 139 -1.98 -3.77 3.58
N TYR A 140 -1.69 -4.89 4.23
CA TYR A 140 -2.09 -5.18 5.59
C TYR A 140 -0.89 -5.16 6.50
N GLU A 141 -1.07 -4.57 7.68
CA GLU A 141 -0.13 -4.71 8.79
C GLU A 141 -0.58 -5.87 9.70
N LEU A 142 0.37 -6.74 10.05
CA LEU A 142 0.14 -7.94 10.85
C LEU A 142 0.55 -7.72 12.31
N HIS A 143 -0.42 -7.81 13.22
CA HIS A 143 -0.23 -7.71 14.67
C HIS A 143 -0.78 -8.95 15.36
N ASP A 144 0.11 -9.90 15.68
CA ASP A 144 -0.14 -11.18 16.36
C ASP A 144 -1.13 -12.13 15.67
N SER A 145 -2.40 -11.75 15.57
CA SER A 145 -3.46 -12.47 14.84
C SER A 145 -4.43 -11.51 14.15
N ASN A 146 -4.18 -10.21 14.23
CA ASN A 146 -5.00 -9.16 13.65
C ASN A 146 -4.35 -8.60 12.38
N TRP A 147 -5.20 -8.32 11.40
CA TRP A 147 -4.81 -7.77 10.10
C TRP A 147 -5.42 -6.39 9.98
N ASN A 148 -4.57 -5.37 10.00
CA ASN A 148 -5.00 -3.99 9.90
C ASN A 148 -4.76 -3.48 8.47
N LYS A 149 -5.84 -3.27 7.70
CA LYS A 149 -5.74 -2.74 6.34
C LYS A 149 -5.18 -1.31 6.38
N LYS A 150 -3.99 -1.10 5.84
CA LYS A 150 -3.34 0.21 5.77
C LYS A 150 -3.64 0.93 4.48
N MET A 151 -3.72 0.20 3.38
CA MET A 151 -3.83 0.79 2.05
C MET A 151 -4.58 -0.12 1.10
N GLU A 152 -5.34 0.51 0.21
CA GLU A 152 -5.94 -0.12 -0.96
C GLU A 152 -6.02 0.91 -2.09
N ARG A 153 -5.32 0.64 -3.20
CA ARG A 153 -5.19 1.57 -4.33
C ARG A 153 -5.18 0.83 -5.65
N VAL A 154 -5.76 1.44 -6.69
CA VAL A 154 -5.53 1.04 -8.08
C VAL A 154 -4.25 1.70 -8.56
N VAL A 155 -3.24 0.89 -8.92
CA VAL A 155 -1.89 1.36 -9.29
C VAL A 155 -1.60 1.24 -10.78
N GLN A 156 -2.48 0.57 -11.53
CA GLN A 156 -2.42 0.50 -12.97
C GLN A 156 -3.81 0.16 -13.52
N LYS A 157 -4.18 0.76 -14.65
CA LYS A 157 -5.32 0.31 -15.47
C LYS A 157 -4.79 -0.28 -16.77
N ARG A 158 -5.46 -1.31 -17.28
CA ARG A 158 -5.15 -1.88 -18.60
C ARG A 158 -6.43 -2.23 -19.33
N ARG A 159 -6.48 -1.95 -20.63
CA ARG A 159 -7.60 -2.34 -21.50
C ARG A 159 -7.38 -3.76 -22.01
N ILE A 160 -8.37 -4.64 -21.84
CA ILE A 160 -8.45 -5.94 -22.50
C ILE A 160 -8.84 -5.67 -23.96
N ARG A 161 -8.04 -6.15 -24.92
CA ARG A 161 -8.44 -6.15 -26.34
C ARG A 161 -9.46 -7.27 -26.54
N LEU A 162 -10.59 -6.95 -27.14
CA LEU A 162 -11.58 -7.95 -27.56
C LEU A 162 -11.02 -8.69 -28.78
N GLU A 163 -11.19 -10.02 -28.85
CA GLU A 163 -10.67 -10.86 -29.94
C GLU A 163 -11.07 -10.38 -31.34
N ASN A 164 -12.18 -9.64 -31.47
CA ASN A 164 -12.68 -9.10 -32.74
C ASN A 164 -11.90 -7.88 -33.28
N GLU A 165 -11.00 -7.28 -32.49
CA GLU A 165 -10.13 -6.17 -32.92
C GLU A 165 -8.74 -6.64 -33.39
N ALA A 166 -8.47 -7.95 -33.40
CA ALA A 166 -7.20 -8.54 -33.81
C ALA A 166 -7.10 -8.67 -35.35
N SER A 167 -7.09 -7.54 -36.08
CA SER A 167 -7.07 -7.53 -37.55
C SER A 167 -5.69 -7.32 -38.20
N SER A 168 -4.58 -7.57 -37.51
CA SER A 168 -3.27 -7.75 -38.18
C SER A 168 -2.39 -8.74 -37.42
N LEU A 169 -1.86 -9.71 -38.16
CA LEU A 169 -1.41 -11.00 -37.66
C LEU A 169 -0.06 -11.00 -36.91
N GLU A 170 0.56 -9.85 -36.64
CA GLU A 170 1.92 -9.79 -36.06
C GLU A 170 2.04 -9.04 -34.72
N ASP A 171 1.01 -8.30 -34.27
CA ASP A 171 1.04 -7.53 -32.99
C ASP A 171 0.47 -8.31 -31.79
N SER A 172 0.58 -9.63 -31.83
CA SER A 172 0.04 -10.55 -30.84
C SER A 172 0.85 -10.50 -29.53
N LYS A 173 0.50 -9.55 -28.63
CA LYS A 173 0.53 -9.64 -27.13
C LYS A 173 0.70 -8.30 -26.41
N SER A 174 0.76 -7.17 -27.10
CA SER A 174 0.89 -5.86 -26.43
C SER A 174 -0.47 -5.31 -26.00
N PHE A 175 -0.86 -5.59 -24.76
CA PHE A 175 -1.92 -4.81 -24.10
C PHE A 175 -1.59 -3.32 -24.18
N LEU A 176 -2.56 -2.44 -24.44
CA LEU A 176 -2.41 -1.01 -24.16
C LEU A 176 -2.41 -0.86 -22.63
N ARG A 177 -1.20 -0.78 -22.07
CA ARG A 177 -0.98 -0.65 -20.62
C ARG A 177 -0.67 0.80 -20.32
N ASP A 178 -1.44 1.40 -19.42
CA ASP A 178 -0.97 2.61 -18.76
C ASP A 178 0.33 2.28 -18.03
N ALA A 179 1.22 3.27 -17.89
CA ALA A 179 2.44 3.09 -17.12
C ALA A 179 2.07 2.63 -15.70
N LYS A 180 2.67 1.53 -15.23
CA LYS A 180 2.49 1.07 -13.85
C LYS A 180 3.01 2.18 -12.93
N GLU A 181 2.14 2.70 -12.05
CA GLU A 181 2.55 3.71 -11.09
C GLU A 181 3.65 3.15 -10.19
N LYS A 182 4.59 3.99 -9.77
CA LYS A 182 5.56 3.60 -8.74
C LYS A 182 4.85 3.61 -7.40
N PHE A 183 4.91 2.51 -6.67
CA PHE A 183 4.35 2.41 -5.32
C PHE A 183 5.24 1.56 -4.42
N GLY A 184 4.96 1.61 -3.13
CA GLY A 184 5.67 0.84 -2.11
C GLY A 184 5.65 1.55 -0.77
N PHE A 185 6.35 0.97 0.20
CA PHE A 185 6.62 1.60 1.48
C PHE A 185 8.02 1.23 1.98
N ARG A 186 8.56 2.05 2.89
CA ARG A 186 9.88 1.84 3.49
C ARG A 186 9.94 2.46 4.89
N LEU A 187 10.94 2.06 5.66
CA LEU A 187 11.28 2.73 6.91
C LEU A 187 12.09 4.00 6.60
N ASN A 188 11.70 5.13 7.15
CA ASN A 188 12.47 6.37 7.04
C ASN A 188 13.52 6.48 8.15
N SER A 189 14.32 7.56 8.12
CA SER A 189 15.36 7.81 9.13
C SER A 189 14.81 8.03 10.54
N ALA A 190 13.54 8.42 10.68
CA ALA A 190 12.86 8.58 11.96
C ALA A 190 12.25 7.26 12.48
N GLY A 191 12.44 6.14 11.76
CA GLY A 191 11.83 4.86 12.12
C GLY A 191 10.32 4.78 11.84
N GLN A 192 9.77 5.72 11.08
CA GLN A 192 8.39 5.72 10.65
C GLN A 192 8.26 5.03 9.28
N ILE A 193 7.07 4.50 8.98
CA ILE A 193 6.83 3.83 7.71
C ILE A 193 6.22 4.82 6.73
N GLU A 194 7.02 5.22 5.75
CA GLU A 194 6.59 6.05 4.63
C GLU A 194 6.06 5.17 3.50
N TRP A 195 4.93 5.55 2.93
CA TRP A 195 4.35 4.90 1.75
C TRP A 195 4.23 5.89 0.59
N TRP A 196 4.22 5.37 -0.64
CA TRP A 196 3.99 6.15 -1.85
C TRP A 196 3.18 5.37 -2.88
N SER A 197 2.42 6.09 -3.71
CA SER A 197 1.72 5.60 -4.92
C SER A 197 1.60 6.76 -5.91
N GLY A 198 2.35 6.69 -7.01
CA GLY A 198 2.44 7.80 -7.97
C GLY A 198 2.97 9.07 -7.29
N HIS A 199 2.17 10.14 -7.30
CA HIS A 199 2.49 11.40 -6.64
C HIS A 199 2.04 11.48 -5.17
N GLN A 200 1.24 10.52 -4.71
CA GLN A 200 0.76 10.46 -3.34
C GLN A 200 1.81 9.83 -2.44
N LYS A 201 1.98 10.39 -1.24
CA LYS A 201 2.85 9.87 -0.20
C LYS A 201 2.27 10.15 1.18
N GLY A 202 2.64 9.35 2.17
CA GLY A 202 2.23 9.55 3.55
C GLY A 202 3.04 8.71 4.52
N VAL A 203 2.65 8.73 5.79
CA VAL A 203 3.29 8.00 6.89
C VAL A 203 2.21 7.20 7.65
N TRP A 204 2.53 5.99 8.11
CA TRP A 204 1.66 5.14 8.92
C TRP A 204 2.10 4.99 10.38
#